data_AF-A0A7X9FGR8-F1
#
_entry.id   AF-A0A7X9FGR8-F1
#
_cell.length_a   1.000
_cell.length_b   1.000
_cell.length_c   1.000
_cell.angle_alpha   90.00
_cell.angle_beta   90.00
_cell.angle_gamma   90.00
#
_symmetry.space_group_name_H-M   'P 1'
#
loop_
_entity.id
_entity.type
_entity.pdbx_description
1 polymer ?
#
loop_
_entity_poly.entity_id
_entity_poly.type
_entity_poly.pdbx_seq_one_letter_code
_entity_poly.pdbx_strand_id
1 'polypeptide(L)'
;MGSIQTIPAIQSIQVWERLTLVAGDPGAETYYSCRVADILPDRLVISRPVYERGRSLLADNRLVDAVFTRADSAYSFGARIRETEPKAEDQMWLLDLGTVHRLQRRRFVRIDKADPVRFQALSRP
;
A
#
# COMPACT_ATOMS: atom_id res chain seq x y z
N MET A 1 -4.14 6.99 29.01
CA MET A 1 -3.75 7.52 27.70
C MET A 1 -2.75 6.54 27.09
N GLY A 2 -3.15 5.75 26.09
CA GLY A 2 -2.24 4.81 25.43
C GLY A 2 -1.30 5.56 24.51
N SER A 3 0.01 5.40 24.70
CA SER A 3 1.03 5.91 23.80
C SER A 3 0.83 5.31 22.40
N ILE A 4 0.56 6.16 21.40
CA ILE A 4 0.58 5.73 20.00
C ILE A 4 2.05 5.46 19.66
N GLN A 5 2.44 4.19 19.59
CA GLN A 5 3.76 3.82 19.12
C GLN A 5 3.84 4.11 17.61
N THR A 6 4.51 5.19 17.27
CA THR A 6 4.93 5.56 15.93
C THR A 6 5.99 4.56 15.48
N ILE A 7 5.64 3.64 14.57
CA ILE A 7 6.59 2.65 14.03
C ILE A 7 7.10 3.19 12.68
N PRO A 8 8.43 3.32 12.48
CA PRO A 8 9.00 3.66 11.19
C PRO A 8 8.59 2.65 10.10
N ALA A 9 8.27 3.12 8.89
CA ALA A 9 7.87 2.26 7.77
C ALA A 9 8.82 1.09 7.52
N ILE A 10 10.13 1.37 7.55
CA ILE A 10 11.17 0.39 7.27
C ILE A 10 11.16 -0.82 8.23
N GLN A 11 10.79 -0.62 9.49
CA GLN A 11 10.74 -1.69 10.49
C GLN A 11 9.46 -2.53 10.36
N SER A 12 8.47 -1.98 9.67
CA SER A 12 7.14 -2.57 9.58
C SER A 12 6.91 -3.32 8.27
N ILE A 13 7.79 -3.23 7.27
CA ILE A 13 7.59 -3.77 5.91
C ILE A 13 8.50 -4.98 5.68
N GLN A 14 8.04 -5.91 4.85
CA GLN A 14 8.81 -7.10 4.47
C GLN A 14 9.13 -7.13 2.97
N VAL A 15 10.22 -7.80 2.60
CA VAL A 15 10.52 -8.10 1.19
C VAL A 15 9.39 -8.97 0.62
N TRP A 16 9.07 -8.76 -0.65
CA TRP A 16 7.94 -9.34 -1.39
C TRP A 16 6.55 -8.90 -0.94
N GLU A 17 6.44 -8.02 0.06
CA GLU A 17 5.16 -7.44 0.45
C GLU A 17 4.60 -6.59 -0.72
N ARG A 18 3.32 -6.76 -1.02
CA ARG A 18 2.63 -5.98 -2.05
C ARG A 18 2.29 -4.61 -1.48
N LEU A 19 2.67 -3.57 -2.21
CA LEU A 19 2.27 -2.20 -1.95
C LEU A 19 1.27 -1.74 -3.00
N THR A 20 0.29 -0.95 -2.57
CA THR A 20 -0.54 -0.11 -3.41
C THR A 20 -0.09 1.33 -3.21
N LEU A 21 0.48 1.94 -4.24
CA LEU A 21 0.85 3.36 -4.21
C LEU A 21 -0.35 4.18 -4.64
N VAL A 22 -0.72 5.16 -3.81
CA VAL A 22 -1.81 6.09 -4.07
C VAL A 22 -1.20 7.46 -4.34
N ALA A 23 -1.42 8.00 -5.53
CA ALA A 23 -0.90 9.28 -5.99
C ALA A 23 -2.04 10.22 -6.39
N GLY A 24 -1.91 11.51 -6.10
CA GLY A 24 -2.93 12.51 -6.45
C GLY A 24 -3.70 13.03 -5.24
N ASP A 25 -4.56 14.00 -5.49
CA ASP A 25 -5.37 14.65 -4.46
C ASP A 25 -6.60 13.80 -4.11
N PRO A 26 -7.17 13.97 -2.90
CA PRO A 26 -8.40 13.30 -2.51
C PRO A 26 -9.52 13.48 -3.56
N GLY A 27 -10.12 12.38 -4.01
CA GLY A 27 -11.14 12.34 -5.06
C GLY A 27 -10.61 12.28 -6.50
N ALA A 28 -9.30 12.38 -6.70
CA ALA A 28 -8.62 12.23 -7.99
C ALA A 28 -7.46 11.22 -7.91
N GLU A 29 -7.56 10.25 -7.00
CA GLU A 29 -6.47 9.33 -6.71
C GLU A 29 -6.20 8.37 -7.88
N THR A 30 -4.91 8.12 -8.10
CA THR A 30 -4.42 7.10 -9.02
C THR A 30 -3.67 6.04 -8.23
N TYR A 31 -3.94 4.79 -8.57
CA TYR A 31 -3.51 3.62 -7.85
C TYR A 31 -2.56 2.83 -8.73
N TYR A 32 -1.42 2.47 -8.15
CA TYR A 32 -0.42 1.62 -8.74
C TYR A 32 -0.11 0.46 -7.80
N SER A 33 0.29 -0.68 -8.33
CA SER A 33 0.76 -1.81 -7.52
C SER A 33 2.21 -2.15 -7.80
N CYS A 34 2.94 -2.49 -6.76
CA CYS A 34 4.30 -2.97 -6.85
C CYS A 34 4.59 -3.94 -5.70
N ARG A 35 5.80 -4.52 -5.71
CA ARG A 35 6.31 -5.32 -4.61
C ARG A 35 7.60 -4.72 -4.08
N VAL A 36 7.83 -4.87 -2.79
CA VAL A 36 9.12 -4.58 -2.17
C VAL A 36 10.13 -5.62 -2.66
N ALA A 37 11.13 -5.18 -3.42
CA ALA A 37 12.22 -6.01 -3.90
C ALA A 37 13.36 -6.09 -2.88
N ASP A 38 13.63 -4.98 -2.17
CA ASP A 38 14.67 -4.91 -1.14
C ASP A 38 14.39 -3.77 -0.15
N ILE A 39 15.02 -3.82 1.02
CA ILE A 39 14.88 -2.84 2.10
C ILE A 39 16.28 -2.33 2.47
N LEU A 40 16.54 -1.07 2.18
CA LEU A 40 17.79 -0.37 2.50
C LEU A 40 17.56 0.63 3.63
N PRO A 41 18.58 1.03 4.42
CA PRO A 41 18.39 1.81 5.65
C PRO A 41 17.56 3.09 5.52
N ASP A 42 17.57 3.73 4.34
CA ASP A 42 16.93 5.01 4.05
C ASP A 42 15.83 4.93 2.97
N ARG A 43 15.61 3.75 2.37
CA ARG A 43 14.72 3.60 1.21
C ARG A 43 14.20 2.20 1.01
N LEU A 44 13.08 2.07 0.32
CA LEU A 44 12.59 0.79 -0.18
C LEU A 44 12.92 0.68 -1.66
N VAL A 45 13.45 -0.46 -2.08
CA VAL A 45 13.55 -0.82 -3.49
C VAL A 45 12.27 -1.55 -3.85
N ILE A 46 11.55 -1.04 -4.85
CA ILE A 46 10.30 -1.63 -5.33
C ILE A 46 10.44 -2.05 -6.78
N SER A 47 9.69 -3.07 -7.18
CA SER A 47 9.48 -3.36 -8.60
C SER A 47 8.81 -2.17 -9.30
N ARG A 48 9.00 -2.03 -10.61
CA ARG A 48 8.28 -1.03 -11.40
C ARG A 48 6.76 -1.08 -11.11
N PRO A 49 6.13 0.02 -10.70
CA PRO A 49 4.71 0.06 -10.41
C PRO A 49 3.85 -0.18 -11.65
N VAL A 50 2.88 -1.07 -11.50
CA VAL A 50 1.87 -1.38 -12.52
C VAL A 50 0.63 -0.54 -12.23
N TYR A 51 0.19 0.23 -13.22
CA TYR A 51 -1.05 1.01 -13.12
C TYR A 51 -2.27 0.11 -12.88
N GLU A 52 -3.08 0.46 -11.88
CA GLU A 52 -4.36 -0.22 -11.62
C GLU A 52 -5.57 0.62 -12.07
N ARG A 53 -5.66 1.90 -11.66
CA ARG A 53 -6.77 2.81 -11.99
C ARG A 53 -6.47 4.26 -11.63
N GLY A 54 -7.12 5.22 -12.28
CA GLY A 54 -7.08 6.65 -11.94
C GLY A 54 -6.90 7.53 -13.18
N ARG A 55 -6.29 8.70 -13.01
CA ARG A 55 -6.15 9.71 -14.09
C ARG A 55 -4.78 10.39 -14.17
N SER A 56 -3.88 10.16 -13.21
CA SER A 56 -2.60 10.86 -13.11
C SER A 56 -1.44 9.91 -13.31
N LEU A 57 -0.45 10.31 -14.13
CA LEU A 57 0.79 9.55 -14.29
C LEU A 57 1.65 9.62 -13.02
N LEU A 58 2.35 8.52 -12.74
CA LEU A 58 3.32 8.44 -11.67
C LEU A 58 4.62 9.12 -12.11
N ALA A 59 4.76 10.40 -11.80
CA ALA A 59 5.97 11.17 -12.10
C ALA A 59 7.08 10.92 -11.07
N ASP A 60 8.33 11.14 -11.50
CA ASP A 60 9.49 11.14 -10.61
C ASP A 60 9.35 12.17 -9.47
N ASN A 61 9.93 11.86 -8.32
CA ASN A 61 9.91 12.67 -7.09
C ASN A 61 8.50 12.98 -6.54
N ARG A 62 7.47 12.26 -6.99
CA ARG A 62 6.08 12.48 -6.57
C ARG A 62 5.83 11.91 -5.17
N LEU A 63 5.08 12.66 -4.36
CA LEU A 63 4.58 12.17 -3.08
C LEU A 63 3.47 11.14 -3.33
N VAL A 64 3.57 10.01 -2.64
CA VAL A 64 2.61 8.91 -2.70
C VAL A 64 2.32 8.41 -1.29
N ASP A 65 1.11 7.92 -1.08
CA ASP A 65 0.77 7.10 0.08
C ASP A 65 0.94 5.63 -0.31
N ALA A 66 1.91 4.95 0.31
CA ALA A 66 2.13 3.52 0.13
C ALA A 66 1.25 2.76 1.13
N VAL A 67 0.37 1.90 0.61
CA VAL A 67 -0.58 1.11 1.39
C VAL A 67 -0.23 -0.37 1.29
N PHE A 68 -0.17 -1.06 2.42
CA PHE A 68 -0.03 -2.51 2.48
C PHE A 68 -1.09 -3.13 3.39
N THR A 69 -1.36 -4.43 3.24
CA THR A 69 -2.40 -5.13 3.99
C THR A 69 -1.83 -6.36 4.65
N ARG A 70 -2.15 -6.55 5.92
CA ARG A 70 -1.88 -7.77 6.69
C ARG A 70 -3.19 -8.40 7.15
N ALA A 71 -3.09 -9.55 7.81
CA ALA A 71 -4.25 -10.33 8.25
C ALA A 71 -5.21 -9.48 9.13
N ASP A 72 -4.65 -8.64 10.00
CA ASP A 72 -5.39 -7.85 10.97
C ASP A 72 -5.92 -6.54 10.39
N SER A 73 -5.14 -5.81 9.59
CA SER A 73 -5.45 -4.45 9.14
C SER A 73 -4.69 -4.03 7.88
N ALA A 74 -5.13 -2.92 7.31
CA ALA A 74 -4.34 -2.19 6.32
C ALA A 74 -3.46 -1.16 7.04
N TYR A 75 -2.37 -0.79 6.39
CA TYR A 75 -1.37 0.14 6.90
C TYR A 75 -0.96 1.09 5.77
N SER A 76 -0.62 2.32 6.11
CA SER A 76 -0.16 3.32 5.15
C SER A 76 0.97 4.17 5.68
N PHE A 77 1.84 4.64 4.79
CA PHE A 77 2.86 5.64 5.10
C PHE A 77 3.10 6.50 3.86
N GLY A 78 3.42 7.78 4.08
CA GLY A 78 3.84 8.67 3.00
C GLY A 78 5.26 8.35 2.54
N ALA A 79 5.53 8.47 1.25
CA ALA A 79 6.86 8.34 0.68
C ALA A 79 6.98 9.15 -0.62
N ARG A 80 8.20 9.42 -1.08
CA ARG A 80 8.46 9.94 -2.42
C ARG A 80 8.94 8.84 -3.34
N ILE A 81 8.31 8.69 -4.50
CA ILE A 81 8.81 7.77 -5.51
C ILE A 81 9.95 8.40 -6.30
N ARG A 82 10.99 7.62 -6.60
CA ARG A 82 12.09 8.04 -7.46
C ARG A 82 12.45 6.96 -8.48
N GLU A 83 12.68 7.35 -9.72
CA GLU A 83 13.26 6.46 -10.73
C GLU A 83 14.71 6.12 -10.36
N THR A 84 15.10 4.86 -10.55
CA THR A 84 16.50 4.45 -10.42
C THR A 84 17.29 4.81 -11.66
N GLU A 85 18.61 4.92 -11.50
CA GLU A 85 19.51 5.05 -12.64
C GLU A 85 19.28 3.93 -13.69
N PRO A 86 19.51 4.22 -14.98
CA PRO A 86 19.13 3.36 -16.11
C PRO A 86 19.74 1.96 -16.13
N LYS A 87 20.67 1.62 -15.22
CA LYS A 87 21.29 0.29 -15.16
C LYS A 87 20.44 -0.76 -14.44
N ALA A 88 19.48 -0.36 -13.61
CA ALA A 88 18.52 -1.25 -12.96
C ALA A 88 17.16 -1.06 -13.64
N GLU A 89 17.01 -1.62 -14.84
CA GLU A 89 15.93 -1.27 -15.77
C GLU A 89 14.51 -1.48 -15.25
N ASP A 90 14.29 -2.15 -14.10
CA ASP A 90 12.94 -2.53 -13.66
C ASP A 90 12.64 -2.27 -12.17
N GLN A 91 13.39 -1.37 -11.54
CA GLN A 91 13.19 -0.99 -10.15
C GLN A 91 12.94 0.51 -9.99
N MET A 92 12.33 0.87 -8.86
CA MET A 92 12.17 2.25 -8.41
C MET A 92 12.46 2.31 -6.91
N TRP A 93 12.70 3.51 -6.39
CA TRP A 93 12.91 3.74 -4.96
C TRP A 93 11.73 4.46 -4.34
N LEU A 94 11.39 4.09 -3.11
CA LEU A 94 10.60 4.91 -2.20
C LEU A 94 11.54 5.54 -1.18
N LEU A 95 11.58 6.87 -1.17
CA LEU A 95 12.39 7.72 -0.30
C LEU A 95 11.50 8.44 0.72
N ASP A 96 12.11 9.14 1.68
CA ASP A 96 11.42 9.94 2.68
C ASP A 96 10.31 9.18 3.40
N LEU A 97 10.63 7.94 3.81
CA LEU A 97 9.68 7.00 4.37
C LEU A 97 9.08 7.56 5.66
N GLY A 98 7.79 7.85 5.62
CA GLY A 98 7.03 8.37 6.75
C GLY A 98 6.80 7.33 7.86
N THR A 99 6.00 7.74 8.84
CA THR A 99 5.50 6.84 9.87
C THR A 99 4.39 5.95 9.32
N VAL A 100 4.32 4.71 9.81
CA VAL A 100 3.20 3.84 9.50
C VAL A 100 1.97 4.20 10.33
N HIS A 101 0.87 4.37 9.62
CA HIS A 101 -0.46 4.56 10.18
C HIS A 101 -1.30 3.32 9.92
N ARG A 102 -1.97 2.81 10.95
CA ARG A 102 -2.91 1.69 10.81
C ARG A 102 -4.24 2.22 10.30
N LEU A 103 -4.72 1.65 9.20
CA LEU A 103 -6.01 1.96 8.58
C LEU A 103 -7.04 0.89 8.97
N GLN A 104 -7.94 1.22 9.89
CA GLN A 104 -9.06 0.34 10.25
C GLN A 104 -10.14 0.40 9.15
N ARG A 105 -10.08 -0.52 8.20
CA ARG A 105 -11.06 -0.58 7.09
C ARG A 105 -12.30 -1.42 7.41
N ARG A 106 -12.23 -2.30 8.42
CA ARG A 106 -13.32 -3.20 8.77
C ARG A 106 -14.24 -2.52 9.78
N ARG A 107 -15.50 -2.30 9.41
CA ARG A 107 -16.56 -1.85 10.33
C ARG A 107 -17.00 -2.93 11.31
N PHE A 108 -16.71 -4.20 11.00
CA PHE A 108 -17.16 -5.37 11.75
C PHE A 108 -16.02 -6.38 11.90
N VAL A 109 -15.97 -7.06 13.06
CA VAL A 109 -15.06 -8.19 13.30
C VAL A 109 -15.49 -9.37 12.44
N ARG A 110 -14.52 -10.07 11.84
CA ARG A 110 -14.77 -11.33 11.13
C ARG A 110 -14.54 -12.48 12.09
N ILE A 111 -15.42 -13.47 12.05
CA ILE A 111 -15.28 -14.72 12.78
C ILE A 111 -15.25 -15.82 11.72
N ASP A 112 -14.20 -16.63 11.72
CA ASP A 112 -14.12 -17.79 10.84
C ASP A 112 -15.03 -18.88 11.41
N LYS A 113 -16.17 -19.10 10.76
CA LYS A 113 -17.18 -20.08 11.18
C LYS A 113 -17.62 -20.92 9.98
N ALA A 114 -17.50 -22.24 10.11
CA ALA A 114 -17.94 -23.20 9.11
C ALA A 114 -19.38 -23.64 9.40
N ASP A 115 -20.35 -22.76 9.14
CA ASP A 115 -21.78 -23.10 9.23
C ASP A 115 -22.37 -23.35 7.83
N PRO A 116 -23.37 -24.24 7.68
CA PRO A 116 -24.10 -24.37 6.42
C PRO A 116 -24.87 -23.09 6.11
N VAL A 117 -24.44 -22.36 5.08
CA VAL A 117 -25.12 -21.17 4.57
C VAL A 117 -26.01 -21.54 3.40
N ARG A 118 -27.30 -21.17 3.46
CA ARG A 118 -28.22 -21.28 2.32
C ARG A 118 -28.34 -19.92 1.63
N PHE A 119 -28.01 -19.87 0.35
CA PHE A 119 -28.20 -18.68 -0.48
C PHE A 119 -29.54 -18.78 -1.20
N GLN A 120 -30.38 -17.75 -1.12
CA GLN A 120 -31.57 -17.62 -1.93
C GLN A 120 -31.45 -16.34 -2.75
N ALA A 121 -31.45 -16.49 -4.08
CA ALA A 121 -31.49 -15.34 -4.97
C ALA A 121 -32.87 -14.67 -4.86
N LEU A 122 -32.89 -13.38 -4.55
CA LEU A 122 -34.10 -12.58 -4.66
C LEU A 122 -34.29 -12.21 -6.13
N SER A 123 -35.11 -12.97 -6.85
CA SER A 123 -35.62 -12.54 -8.15
C SER A 123 -36.52 -11.32 -7.94
N ARG A 124 -36.16 -10.17 -8.54
CA ARG A 124 -37.09 -9.04 -8.66
C ARG A 124 -38.24 -9.43 -9.61
N PRO A 125 -39.48 -9.00 -9.34
CA PRO A 125 -40.58 -9.10 -10.29
C PRO A 125 -40.33 -8.24 -11.54
#